data_AF-X6LQL6-F1
#
_entry.id   AF-X6LQL6-F1
#
_cell.length_a   1.000
_cell.length_b   1.000
_cell.length_c   1.000
_cell.angle_alpha   90.00
_cell.angle_beta   90.00
_cell.angle_gamma   90.00
#
_symmetry.space_group_name_H-M   'P 1'
#
loop_
_entity.id
_entity.type
_entity.pdbx_description
1 polymer ?
#
loop_
_entity_poly.entity_id
_entity_poly.type
_entity_poly.pdbx_seq_one_letter_code
_entity_poly.pdbx_strand_id
1 'polypeptide(L)'
;SDDVKRIDVPNIANQHNASPKHSNFKKLKDPKDFQTMLTKMSKEIEIKNRTFENQVMDKCFVGRDAITWMQNKRYVKTRITGLKLARKLQRLGYIQHAGGKTRNVGANSAFEDEMDCFYRLEIP
;
A
#
# COMPACT_ATOMS: atom_id res chain seq x y z
N SER A 1 36.51 31.75 -52.38
CA SER A 1 35.43 30.77 -52.58
C SER A 1 36.03 29.39 -52.45
N ASP A 2 35.82 28.57 -51.44
CA ASP A 2 34.88 28.61 -50.33
C ASP A 2 35.52 27.89 -49.13
N ASP A 3 35.42 28.56 -47.98
CA ASP A 3 35.86 28.14 -46.65
C ASP A 3 34.81 27.17 -46.08
N VAL A 4 35.10 25.86 -46.01
CA VAL A 4 34.22 24.90 -45.32
C VAL A 4 34.94 24.35 -44.10
N LYS A 5 34.70 25.04 -42.98
CA LYS A 5 35.12 24.69 -41.63
C LYS A 5 34.57 23.31 -41.25
N ARG A 6 35.46 22.40 -40.86
CA ARG A 6 35.10 21.16 -40.15
C ARG A 6 34.42 21.54 -38.83
N ILE A 7 33.14 21.22 -38.71
CA ILE A 7 32.40 21.36 -37.46
C ILE A 7 32.75 20.16 -36.58
N ASP A 8 33.52 20.43 -35.53
CA ASP A 8 33.73 19.51 -34.41
C ASP A 8 32.42 19.37 -33.64
N VAL A 9 31.84 18.17 -33.65
CA VAL A 9 30.60 17.88 -32.92
C VAL A 9 30.95 17.59 -31.46
N PRO A 10 30.46 18.38 -30.48
CA PRO A 10 30.74 18.11 -29.08
C PRO A 10 30.00 16.85 -28.63
N ASN A 11 30.76 15.88 -28.14
CA ASN A 11 30.32 14.68 -27.44
C ASN A 11 29.48 15.07 -26.21
N ILE A 12 28.15 15.00 -26.32
CA ILE A 12 27.25 15.28 -25.20
C ILE A 12 27.40 14.15 -24.17
N ALA A 13 28.16 14.44 -23.12
CA ALA A 13 28.29 13.62 -21.93
C ALA A 13 26.91 13.39 -21.28
N ASN A 14 26.34 12.20 -21.48
CA ASN A 14 25.19 11.73 -20.73
C ASN A 14 25.65 11.18 -19.36
N GLN A 15 25.92 12.08 -18.41
CA GLN A 15 26.17 11.71 -17.02
C GLN A 15 25.52 12.72 -16.07
N HIS A 16 24.20 12.67 -15.91
CA HIS A 16 23.53 13.14 -14.69
C HIS A 16 22.16 12.47 -14.54
N ASN A 17 22.16 11.18 -14.17
CA ASN A 17 21.05 10.61 -13.41
C ASN A 17 21.56 10.34 -11.99
N ALA A 18 21.80 11.41 -11.25
CA ALA A 18 21.88 11.35 -9.80
C ALA A 18 20.47 11.02 -9.27
N SER A 19 20.12 9.73 -9.27
CA SER A 19 18.95 9.26 -8.52
C SER A 19 19.20 9.53 -7.03
N PRO A 20 18.40 10.36 -6.35
CA PRO A 20 18.58 10.59 -4.93
C PRO A 20 18.21 9.32 -4.16
N LYS A 21 19.24 8.73 -3.54
CA LYS A 21 19.32 8.34 -2.12
C LYS A 21 18.21 7.42 -1.59
N HIS A 22 18.62 6.18 -1.29
CA HIS A 22 18.13 5.31 -0.21
C HIS A 22 16.75 5.67 0.34
N SER A 23 15.72 5.14 -0.30
CA SER A 23 14.37 5.26 0.23
C SER A 23 14.30 4.48 1.56
N ASN A 24 14.23 5.18 2.69
CA ASN A 24 14.06 4.62 4.04
C ASN A 24 12.67 3.98 4.22
N PHE A 25 12.37 2.92 3.48
CA PHE A 25 11.19 2.09 3.70
C PHE A 25 11.46 1.12 4.85
N LYS A 26 10.48 0.98 5.75
CA LYS A 26 10.57 0.00 6.84
C LYS A 26 10.53 -1.41 6.25
N LYS A 27 11.62 -2.17 6.39
CA LYS A 27 11.67 -3.58 6.00
C LYS A 27 10.89 -4.40 7.04
N LEU A 28 9.70 -4.85 6.69
CA LEU A 28 8.94 -5.82 7.50
C LEU A 28 9.43 -7.22 7.14
N LYS A 29 10.15 -7.88 8.05
CA LYS A 29 10.71 -9.23 7.82
C LYS A 29 10.15 -10.24 8.81
N ASP A 30 9.92 -9.81 10.04
CA ASP A 30 9.54 -10.68 11.14
C ASP A 30 8.05 -10.54 11.50
N PRO A 31 7.40 -11.60 12.02
CA PRO A 31 6.01 -11.53 12.49
C PRO A 31 5.79 -10.41 13.51
N LYS A 32 6.79 -10.14 14.36
CA LYS A 32 6.77 -9.07 15.35
C LYS A 32 6.76 -7.67 14.72
N ASP A 33 7.37 -7.49 13.54
CA ASP A 33 7.28 -6.23 12.78
C ASP A 33 5.86 -5.98 12.29
N PHE A 34 5.18 -7.04 11.79
CA PHE A 34 3.80 -6.94 11.37
C PHE A 34 2.90 -6.57 12.54
N GLN A 35 3.04 -7.23 13.68
CA GLN A 35 2.24 -6.92 14.87
C GLN A 35 2.46 -5.48 15.36
N THR A 36 3.71 -5.01 15.37
CA THR A 36 4.06 -3.62 15.73
C THR A 36 3.43 -2.62 14.75
N MET A 37 3.48 -2.92 13.45
CA MET A 37 2.84 -2.10 12.41
C MET A 37 1.33 -2.06 12.60
N LEU A 38 0.68 -3.21 12.78
CA LEU A 38 -0.76 -3.36 12.91
C LEU A 38 -1.28 -2.69 14.18
N THR A 39 -0.53 -2.80 15.29
CA THR A 39 -0.85 -2.09 16.54
C THR A 39 -0.84 -0.57 16.33
N LYS A 40 0.11 -0.04 15.55
CA LYS A 40 0.11 1.38 15.17
C LYS A 40 -1.07 1.71 14.26
N MET A 41 -1.32 0.85 13.26
CA MET A 41 -2.43 1.02 12.34
C MET A 41 -3.76 1.09 13.08
N SER A 42 -4.00 0.19 14.04
CA SER A 42 -5.24 0.16 14.83
C SER A 42 -5.50 1.43 15.65
N LYS A 43 -4.46 2.20 15.97
CA LYS A 43 -4.58 3.45 16.74
C LYS A 43 -4.70 4.68 15.85
N GLU A 44 -4.26 4.58 14.59
CA GLU A 44 -4.12 5.73 13.69
C GLU A 44 -5.08 5.68 12.49
N ILE A 45 -5.59 4.51 12.11
CA ILE A 45 -6.60 4.37 11.05
C ILE A 45 -8.00 4.58 11.63
N GLU A 46 -8.92 5.08 10.80
CA GLU A 46 -10.31 5.26 11.19
C GLU A 46 -11.04 3.90 11.31
N ILE A 47 -11.04 3.36 12.52
CA ILE A 47 -11.82 2.18 12.92
C ILE A 47 -13.14 2.66 13.53
N LYS A 48 -14.26 2.40 12.85
CA LYS A 48 -15.60 2.76 13.32
C LYS A 48 -16.65 1.81 12.76
N ASN A 49 -17.84 1.89 13.33
CA ASN A 49 -18.99 1.14 12.86
C ASN A 49 -19.49 1.79 11.56
N ARG A 50 -19.62 1.00 10.49
CA ARG A 50 -20.10 1.49 9.19
C ARG A 50 -21.26 0.62 8.73
N THR A 51 -22.24 1.26 8.12
CA THR A 51 -23.37 0.57 7.50
C THR A 51 -23.21 0.62 6.00
N PHE A 52 -23.31 -0.53 5.34
CA PHE A 52 -23.22 -0.66 3.89
C PHE A 52 -24.22 -1.71 3.40
N GLU A 53 -25.03 -1.39 2.38
CA GLU A 53 -26.06 -2.28 1.82
C GLU A 53 -26.88 -3.02 2.90
N ASN A 54 -27.41 -2.27 3.87
CA ASN A 54 -28.21 -2.77 5.01
C ASN A 54 -27.47 -3.73 5.98
N GLN A 55 -26.15 -3.88 5.85
CA GLN A 55 -25.32 -4.61 6.81
C GLN A 55 -24.55 -3.63 7.68
N VAL A 56 -24.49 -3.90 8.98
CA VAL A 56 -23.71 -3.12 9.95
C VAL A 56 -22.42 -3.86 10.25
N MET A 57 -21.28 -3.24 9.94
CA MET A 57 -19.96 -3.74 10.25
C MET A 57 -19.41 -3.00 11.47
N ASP A 58 -19.22 -3.71 12.57
CA ASP A 58 -18.63 -3.17 13.79
C ASP A 58 -17.10 -3.12 13.68
N LYS A 59 -16.49 -2.04 14.21
CA LYS A 59 -15.03 -1.85 14.33
C LYS A 59 -14.25 -2.17 13.06
N CYS A 60 -14.73 -1.68 11.91
CA CYS A 60 -14.06 -1.91 10.63
C CYS A 60 -13.28 -0.67 10.16
N PHE A 61 -12.38 -0.87 9.21
CA PHE A 61 -11.70 0.17 8.43
C PHE A 61 -11.91 -0.07 6.93
N VAL A 62 -11.72 0.95 6.12
CA VAL A 62 -11.87 0.87 4.66
C VAL A 62 -10.57 0.38 4.02
N GLY A 63 -10.67 -0.50 3.03
CA GLY A 63 -9.52 -1.06 2.32
C GLY A 63 -8.61 0.02 1.74
N ARG A 64 -9.19 1.01 1.06
CA ARG A 64 -8.47 2.17 0.53
C ARG A 64 -7.72 2.98 1.60
N ASP A 65 -8.32 3.15 2.77
CA ASP A 65 -7.70 3.90 3.87
C ASP A 65 -6.49 3.16 4.43
N ALA A 66 -6.54 1.83 4.49
CA ALA A 66 -5.41 1.02 4.91
C ALA A 66 -4.20 1.19 4.00
N ILE A 67 -4.40 1.13 2.69
CA ILE A 67 -3.32 1.32 1.72
C ILE A 67 -2.78 2.75 1.76
N THR A 68 -3.66 3.73 1.94
CA THR A 68 -3.27 5.14 2.14
C THR A 68 -2.42 5.29 3.39
N TRP A 69 -2.83 4.69 4.52
CA TRP A 69 -2.07 4.69 5.77
C TRP A 69 -0.70 4.02 5.60
N MET A 70 -0.62 2.86 4.95
CA MET A 70 0.65 2.16 4.71
C MET A 70 1.64 3.00 3.88
N GLN A 71 1.15 3.77 2.90
CA GLN A 71 1.97 4.68 2.10
C GLN A 71 2.44 5.89 2.91
N ASN A 72 1.53 6.49 3.68
CA ASN A 72 1.83 7.65 4.54
C ASN A 72 2.91 7.29 5.58
N LYS A 73 2.85 6.09 6.14
CA LYS A 73 3.82 5.59 7.12
C LYS A 73 5.08 4.97 6.51
N ARG A 74 5.23 5.04 5.18
CA ARG A 74 6.37 4.53 4.40
C ARG A 74 6.64 3.03 4.62
N TYR A 75 5.58 2.23 4.79
CA TYR A 75 5.68 0.76 4.73
C TYR A 75 5.68 0.26 3.28
N VAL A 76 5.03 1.00 2.38
CA VAL A 76 4.93 0.66 0.95
C VAL A 76 5.14 1.90 0.08
N LYS A 77 5.62 1.71 -1.16
CA LYS A 77 5.92 2.80 -2.11
C LYS A 77 4.74 3.13 -3.03
N THR A 78 3.98 2.12 -3.42
CA THR A 78 2.86 2.23 -4.36
C THR A 78 1.64 1.48 -3.84
N ARG A 79 0.45 1.85 -4.34
CA ARG A 79 -0.81 1.13 -4.11
C ARG A 79 -0.67 -0.38 -4.37
N ILE A 80 0.02 -0.75 -5.45
CA ILE A 80 0.26 -2.15 -5.83
C ILE A 80 1.08 -2.88 -4.76
N THR A 81 2.16 -2.27 -4.25
CA THR A 81 2.94 -2.87 -3.15
C THR A 81 2.14 -2.92 -1.84
N GLY A 82 1.28 -1.93 -1.60
CA GLY A 82 0.28 -1.93 -0.52
C GLY A 82 -0.66 -3.11 -0.58
N LEU A 83 -1.29 -3.35 -1.74
CA LEU A 83 -2.16 -4.50 -1.96
C LEU A 83 -1.45 -5.83 -1.70
N LYS A 84 -0.22 -6.00 -2.19
CA LYS A 84 0.58 -7.20 -1.94
C LYS A 84 0.83 -7.40 -0.44
N LEU A 85 1.17 -6.33 0.28
CA LEU A 85 1.38 -6.38 1.73
C LEU A 85 0.09 -6.68 2.49
N ALA A 86 -1.01 -6.00 2.16
CA ALA A 86 -2.31 -6.19 2.80
C ALA A 86 -2.85 -7.61 2.58
N ARG A 87 -2.75 -8.16 1.36
CA ARG A 87 -3.08 -9.57 1.07
C ARG A 87 -2.20 -10.54 1.83
N LYS A 88 -0.91 -10.23 2.01
CA LYS A 88 -0.01 -11.03 2.86
C LYS A 88 -0.48 -11.01 4.31
N LEU A 89 -0.84 -9.85 4.86
CA LEU A 89 -1.35 -9.71 6.23
C LEU A 89 -2.68 -10.45 6.42
N GLN A 90 -3.57 -10.37 5.42
CA GLN A 90 -4.82 -11.12 5.42
C GLN A 90 -4.57 -12.64 5.43
N ARG A 91 -3.67 -13.14 4.59
CA ARG A 91 -3.30 -14.57 4.56
C ARG A 91 -2.67 -15.03 5.88
N LEU A 92 -1.98 -14.14 6.59
CA LEU A 92 -1.43 -14.40 7.91
C LEU A 92 -2.48 -14.32 9.05
N GLY A 93 -3.73 -13.96 8.73
CA GLY A 93 -4.82 -13.87 9.70
C GLY A 93 -4.95 -12.52 10.39
N TYR A 94 -4.10 -11.54 10.09
CA TYR A 94 -4.10 -10.23 10.76
C TYR A 94 -5.17 -9.25 10.25
N ILE A 95 -5.66 -9.49 9.04
CA ILE A 95 -6.70 -8.67 8.42
C ILE A 95 -7.81 -9.62 8.00
N GLN A 96 -9.04 -9.34 8.40
CA GLN A 96 -10.19 -10.13 8.00
C GLN A 96 -11.19 -9.27 7.23
N HIS A 97 -11.80 -9.82 6.18
CA HIS A 97 -12.89 -9.17 5.48
C HIS A 97 -14.10 -9.03 6.40
N ALA A 98 -14.64 -7.82 6.52
CA ALA A 98 -15.78 -7.50 7.38
C ALA A 98 -17.07 -7.32 6.58
N GLY A 99 -16.98 -6.98 5.29
CA GLY A 99 -18.13 -6.76 4.42
C GLY A 99 -17.77 -5.84 3.25
N GLY A 100 -18.77 -5.57 2.42
CA GLY A 100 -18.64 -4.66 1.29
C GLY A 100 -18.76 -5.35 -0.08
N LYS A 101 -18.54 -4.56 -1.12
CA LYS A 101 -18.69 -4.97 -2.52
C LYS A 101 -17.44 -5.70 -3.01
N THR A 102 -17.33 -6.98 -2.69
CA THR A 102 -16.27 -7.81 -3.25
C THR A 102 -16.62 -8.23 -4.69
N ARG A 103 -15.67 -8.07 -5.61
CA ARG A 103 -15.82 -8.60 -6.98
C ARG A 103 -15.60 -10.11 -7.04
N ASN A 104 -15.01 -10.70 -5.99
CA ASN A 104 -14.76 -12.14 -5.88
C ASN A 104 -15.71 -12.74 -4.84
N VAL A 105 -16.77 -13.37 -5.33
CA VAL A 105 -17.74 -14.09 -4.51
C VAL A 105 -17.12 -15.43 -4.08
N GLY A 106 -16.55 -15.48 -2.88
CA GLY A 106 -16.00 -16.69 -2.29
C GLY A 106 -15.53 -16.47 -0.85
N ALA A 107 -15.42 -17.55 -0.07
CA ALA A 107 -15.06 -17.50 1.37
C ALA A 107 -13.66 -16.91 1.67
N ASN A 108 -12.92 -16.49 0.65
CA ASN A 108 -11.55 -15.98 0.75
C ASN A 108 -11.35 -14.75 -0.17
N SER A 109 -12.29 -13.80 -0.13
CA SER A 109 -12.20 -12.54 -0.88
C SER A 109 -10.87 -11.83 -0.55
N ALA A 110 -9.99 -11.73 -1.54
CA ALA A 110 -8.68 -11.11 -1.38
C ALA A 110 -8.82 -9.62 -1.08
N PHE A 111 -7.87 -9.04 -0.34
CA PHE A 111 -7.85 -7.62 -0.02
C PHE A 111 -7.84 -6.75 -1.29
N GLU A 112 -8.69 -5.71 -1.28
CA GLU A 112 -8.94 -4.75 -2.35
C GLU A 112 -8.74 -3.30 -1.86
N ASP A 113 -8.21 -2.42 -2.72
CA ASP A 113 -7.93 -0.99 -2.46
C ASP A 113 -9.16 -0.10 -2.73
N GLU A 114 -10.33 -0.59 -2.32
CA GLU A 114 -11.62 0.02 -2.65
C GLU A 114 -12.26 0.68 -1.42
N MET A 115 -13.13 1.66 -1.68
CA MET A 115 -13.85 2.40 -0.63
C MET A 115 -15.03 1.60 -0.07
N ASP A 116 -15.59 0.72 -0.89
CA ASP A 116 -16.72 -0.13 -0.54
C ASP A 116 -16.27 -1.51 -0.03
N CYS A 117 -15.01 -1.66 0.40
CA CYS A 117 -14.49 -2.88 1.00
C CYS A 117 -14.06 -2.61 2.43
N PHE A 118 -14.60 -3.36 3.38
CA PHE A 118 -14.40 -3.15 4.80
C PHE A 118 -13.67 -4.32 5.41
N TYR A 119 -12.74 -4.03 6.32
CA TYR A 119 -11.86 -5.01 6.94
C TYR A 119 -11.72 -4.75 8.44
N ARG A 120 -11.37 -5.79 9.19
CA ARG A 120 -11.06 -5.74 10.62
C ARG A 120 -9.61 -6.15 10.86
N LEU A 121 -9.01 -5.59 11.90
CA LEU A 121 -7.68 -5.99 12.36
C LEU A 121 -7.82 -7.04 13.45
N GLU A 122 -7.21 -8.19 13.22
CA GLU A 122 -7.11 -9.28 14.19
C GLU A 122 -5.66 -9.29 14.69
N ILE A 123 -5.40 -8.58 15.78
CA ILE A 123 -4.07 -8.53 16.39
C ILE A 123 -4.07 -9.58 17.53
N PRO A 124 -3.28 -10.66 17.42
CA PRO A 124 -3.17 -11.67 18.46
C PRO A 124 -2.49 -11.12 19.72
#